data_AF-G2JC18-F1
#
_entry.id   AF-G2JC18-F1
#
_cell.length_a   1.000
_cell.length_b   1.000
_cell.length_c   1.000
_cell.angle_alpha   90.00
_cell.angle_beta   90.00
_cell.angle_gamma   90.00
#
_symmetry.space_group_name_H-M   'P 1'
#
loop_
_entity.id
_entity.type
_entity.pdbx_description
1 polymer ?
#
loop_
_entity_poly.entity_id
_entity_poly.type
_entity_poly.pdbx_seq_one_letter_code
_entity_poly.pdbx_strand_id
1 'polypeptide(L)'
;MMELSTVLWNAEYADSTLVCFRQTQATDRYGFARNTEAQFTFTGIVTPETGDELERTAAGAYTNARITIHTPFQLSAGDQTQDADIVLWQGRRYTVTGVKDYSAFGFVCATGELLPLNG
;
A
#
# COMPACT_ATOMS: atom_id res chain seq x y z
N MET A 1 -30.32 8.87 -9.73
CA MET A 1 -29.76 7.50 -9.68
C MET A 1 -28.29 7.67 -9.36
N MET A 2 -27.81 7.11 -8.27
CA MET A 2 -26.42 7.26 -7.83
C MET A 2 -25.61 6.11 -8.44
N GLU A 3 -24.57 6.43 -9.20
CA GLU A 3 -23.67 5.43 -9.77
C GLU A 3 -22.91 4.72 -8.64
N LEU A 4 -22.77 3.39 -8.73
CA LEU A 4 -22.13 2.55 -7.70
C LEU A 4 -20.69 3.02 -7.37
N SER A 5 -20.01 3.61 -8.35
CA SER A 5 -18.69 4.23 -8.19
C SER A 5 -18.70 5.44 -7.26
N THR A 6 -19.78 6.22 -7.20
CA THR A 6 -19.89 7.41 -6.32
C THR A 6 -20.06 7.02 -4.85
N VAL A 7 -20.70 5.87 -4.57
CA VAL A 7 -20.92 5.38 -3.19
C VAL A 7 -19.66 4.74 -2.61
N LEU A 8 -18.97 3.91 -3.41
CA LEU A 8 -17.78 3.17 -2.97
C LEU A 8 -16.59 4.09 -2.64
N TRP A 9 -16.48 5.25 -3.27
CA TRP A 9 -15.41 6.23 -3.01
C TRP A 9 -15.86 7.44 -2.19
N ASN A 10 -17.03 7.35 -1.55
CA ASN A 10 -17.47 8.37 -0.60
C ASN A 10 -16.47 8.45 0.57
N ALA A 11 -16.08 9.68 0.92
CA ALA A 11 -15.17 10.02 2.00
C ALA A 11 -15.54 9.44 3.38
N GLU A 12 -16.78 8.99 3.58
CA GLU A 12 -17.19 8.34 4.84
C GLU A 12 -16.65 6.91 4.98
N TYR A 13 -16.27 6.25 3.87
CA TYR A 13 -15.76 4.87 3.88
C TYR A 13 -14.27 4.76 3.51
N ALA A 14 -13.72 5.77 2.82
CA ALA A 14 -12.36 5.75 2.32
C ALA A 14 -11.42 6.66 3.13
N ASP A 15 -10.22 6.15 3.43
CA ASP A 15 -9.15 6.91 4.06
C ASP A 15 -8.46 7.78 3.00
N SER A 16 -8.44 9.10 3.22
CA SER A 16 -7.81 10.09 2.33
C SER A 16 -6.41 10.52 2.81
N THR A 17 -5.93 9.94 3.91
CA THR A 17 -4.62 10.24 4.51
C THR A 17 -3.52 9.28 4.05
N LEU A 18 -3.84 8.33 3.17
CA LEU A 18 -2.89 7.33 2.67
C LEU A 18 -1.78 8.00 1.86
N VAL A 19 -0.55 7.53 2.07
CA VAL A 19 0.62 7.98 1.31
C VAL A 19 1.32 6.76 0.71
N CYS A 20 1.56 6.81 -0.58
CA CYS A 20 2.42 5.86 -1.29
C CYS A 20 3.82 6.47 -1.43
N PHE A 21 4.84 5.75 -0.96
CA PHE A 21 6.23 6.00 -1.29
C PHE A 21 6.64 5.05 -2.41
N ARG A 22 7.12 5.61 -3.52
CA ARG A 22 7.59 4.85 -4.68
C ARG A 22 9.04 5.16 -4.93
N GLN A 23 9.89 4.14 -4.94
CA GLN A 23 11.27 4.31 -5.35
C GLN A 23 11.38 4.12 -6.86
N THR A 24 11.99 5.09 -7.52
CA THR A 24 12.38 4.99 -8.92
C THR A 24 13.89 4.83 -8.98
N GLN A 25 14.36 3.72 -9.57
CA GLN A 25 15.77 3.50 -9.79
C GLN A 25 16.16 4.09 -11.14
N ALA A 26 17.04 5.09 -11.12
CA ALA A 26 17.67 5.59 -12.32
C ALA A 26 19.15 5.20 -12.31
N THR A 27 19.61 4.51 -13.34
CA THR A 27 21.04 4.25 -13.53
C THR A 27 21.70 5.51 -14.06
N ASP A 28 22.74 5.98 -13.37
CA ASP A 28 23.50 7.12 -13.85
C ASP A 28 24.43 6.74 -15.01
N ARG A 29 25.10 7.74 -15.60
CA ARG A 29 26.04 7.56 -16.72
C ARG A 29 27.28 6.70 -16.39
N TYR A 30 27.46 6.34 -15.12
CA TYR A 30 28.56 5.51 -14.63
C TYR A 30 28.09 4.12 -14.19
N GLY A 31 26.80 3.80 -14.36
CA GLY A 31 26.24 2.49 -14.02
C GLY A 31 25.84 2.34 -12.56
N PHE A 32 25.81 3.41 -11.77
CA PHE A 32 25.32 3.35 -10.39
C PHE A 32 23.81 3.60 -10.33
N ALA A 33 23.09 2.76 -9.58
CA ALA A 33 21.69 2.97 -9.31
C ALA A 33 21.51 4.14 -8.32
N ARG A 34 20.69 5.12 -8.68
CA ARG A 34 20.27 6.21 -7.81
C ARG A 34 18.77 6.08 -7.55
N ASN A 35 18.41 5.73 -6.32
CA ASN A 35 17.01 5.65 -5.92
C ASN A 35 16.51 7.05 -5.57
N THR A 36 15.44 7.48 -6.25
CA THR A 36 14.69 8.68 -5.87
C THR A 36 13.33 8.24 -5.35
N GLU A 37 13.05 8.56 -4.08
CA GLU A 37 11.74 8.31 -3.45
C GLU A 37 10.77 9.43 -3.83
N ALA A 38 9.66 9.07 -4.46
CA ALA A 38 8.54 9.95 -4.72
C ALA A 38 7.38 9.63 -3.77
N GLN A 39 6.65 10.66 -3.34
CA GLN A 39 5.53 10.55 -2.40
C GLN A 39 4.23 10.98 -3.07
N PHE A 40 3.19 10.15 -2.94
CA PHE A 40 1.87 10.38 -3.52
C PHE A 40 0.79 10.16 -2.48
N THR A 41 -0.01 11.20 -2.20
CA THR A 41 -1.22 11.03 -1.39
C THR A 41 -2.32 10.42 -2.24
N PHE A 42 -3.08 9.48 -1.67
CA PHE A 42 -4.19 8.84 -2.36
C PHE A 42 -5.34 8.49 -1.41
N THR A 43 -6.48 8.13 -2.00
CA THR A 43 -7.67 7.68 -1.26
C THR A 43 -7.91 6.21 -1.48
N GLY A 44 -8.29 5.48 -0.43
CA GLY A 44 -8.58 4.06 -0.55
C GLY A 44 -9.29 3.50 0.68
N ILE A 45 -9.89 2.32 0.52
CA ILE A 45 -10.45 1.54 1.62
C ILE A 45 -9.40 0.53 2.05
N VAL A 46 -9.01 0.56 3.33
CA VAL A 46 -8.03 -0.37 3.91
C VAL A 46 -8.76 -1.33 4.84
N THR A 47 -8.50 -2.62 4.69
CA THR A 47 -9.05 -3.68 5.55
C THR A 47 -7.90 -4.54 6.06
N PRO A 48 -7.75 -4.72 7.38
CA PRO A 48 -6.79 -5.68 7.92
C PRO A 48 -7.24 -7.12 7.58
N GLU A 49 -6.32 -7.95 7.06
CA GLU A 49 -6.63 -9.35 6.72
C GLU A 49 -6.56 -10.28 7.95
N THR A 50 -5.81 -9.89 8.97
CA THR A 50 -5.74 -10.61 10.24
C THR A 50 -6.66 -9.92 11.23
N GLY A 51 -7.79 -10.57 11.54
CA GLY A 51 -8.71 -10.12 12.58
C GLY A 51 -8.01 -10.16 13.94
N ASP A 52 -8.05 -9.02 14.64
CA ASP A 52 -7.97 -8.83 16.09
C ASP A 52 -7.31 -9.90 16.99
N GLU A 53 -6.21 -10.50 16.56
CA GLU A 53 -5.25 -11.15 17.47
C GLU A 53 -4.00 -10.27 17.53
N LEU A 54 -4.21 -9.06 18.07
CA LEU A 54 -3.21 -8.40 18.91
C LEU A 54 -3.04 -9.25 20.18
N GLU A 55 -2.67 -10.53 20.03
CA GLU A 55 -2.27 -11.35 21.15
C GLU A 55 -1.02 -10.68 21.70
N ARG A 56 -1.18 -10.11 22.89
CA ARG A 56 -0.12 -9.49 23.67
C ARG A 56 0.79 -10.60 24.20
N THR A 57 1.42 -11.38 23.33
CA THR A 57 2.42 -12.35 23.75
C THR A 57 3.65 -11.56 24.19
N ALA A 58 3.94 -11.65 25.50
CA ALA A 58 5.04 -10.98 26.20
C ALA A 58 6.45 -11.43 25.75
N ALA A 59 6.58 -11.98 24.55
CA ALA A 59 7.82 -12.46 23.96
C ALA A 59 7.78 -12.32 22.43
N GLY A 60 7.95 -11.10 21.91
CA GLY A 60 8.53 -10.86 20.58
C GLY A 60 7.84 -11.49 19.36
N ALA A 61 6.52 -11.69 19.37
CA ALA A 61 5.79 -12.10 18.17
C ALA A 61 5.58 -10.89 17.25
N TYR A 62 6.43 -10.77 16.23
CA TYR A 62 6.18 -9.92 15.06
C TYR A 62 5.03 -10.53 14.26
N THR A 63 3.80 -10.24 14.65
CA THR A 63 2.62 -10.67 13.89
C THR A 63 2.71 -10.06 12.50
N ASN A 64 2.77 -10.91 11.47
CA ASN A 64 2.74 -10.59 10.03
C ASN A 64 1.43 -9.85 9.67
N ALA A 65 1.27 -8.61 10.14
CA ALA A 65 0.08 -7.83 9.93
C ALA A 65 -0.04 -7.52 8.44
N ARG A 66 -1.13 -8.00 7.84
CA ARG A 66 -1.47 -7.80 6.44
C ARG A 66 -2.67 -6.89 6.30
N ILE A 67 -2.62 -6.06 5.27
CA ILE A 67 -3.72 -5.19 4.88
C ILE A 67 -4.08 -5.44 3.43
N THR A 68 -5.35 -5.22 3.12
CA THR A 68 -5.86 -5.16 1.76
C THR A 68 -6.37 -3.77 1.49
N ILE A 69 -5.94 -3.18 0.37
CA ILE A 69 -6.22 -1.81 -0.02
C ILE A 69 -6.99 -1.84 -1.35
N HIS A 70 -8.20 -1.29 -1.34
CA HIS A 70 -8.97 -1.04 -2.55
C HIS A 70 -8.84 0.44 -2.90
N THR A 71 -8.32 0.77 -4.08
CA THR A 71 -8.08 2.16 -4.47
C THR A 71 -8.09 2.35 -6.00
N PRO A 72 -8.52 3.51 -6.52
CA PRO A 72 -8.28 3.87 -7.92
C PRO A 72 -6.79 4.16 -8.22
N PHE A 73 -5.99 4.47 -7.20
CA PHE A 73 -4.56 4.73 -7.34
C PHE A 73 -3.82 3.44 -7.73
N GLN A 74 -2.97 3.52 -8.75
CA GLN A 74 -2.26 2.37 -9.28
C GLN A 74 -1.05 2.03 -8.39
N LEU A 75 -1.30 1.24 -7.36
CA LEU A 75 -0.26 0.63 -6.52
C LEU A 75 0.50 -0.44 -7.31
N SER A 76 1.78 -0.62 -6.98
CA SER A 76 2.68 -1.58 -7.62
C SER A 76 3.35 -2.46 -6.56
N ALA A 77 3.39 -3.77 -6.81
CA ALA A 77 4.18 -4.72 -6.04
C ALA A 77 5.67 -4.74 -6.46
N GLY A 78 6.06 -3.82 -7.34
CA GLY A 78 7.39 -3.78 -7.92
C GLY A 78 7.57 -4.76 -9.07
N ASP A 79 8.61 -4.52 -9.86
CA ASP A 79 9.08 -5.36 -10.95
C ASP A 79 10.62 -5.30 -11.04
N GLN A 80 11.20 -5.69 -12.18
CA GLN A 80 12.66 -5.67 -12.37
C GLN A 80 13.26 -4.25 -12.46
N THR A 81 12.43 -3.23 -12.64
CA THR A 81 12.82 -1.84 -12.89
C THR A 81 12.33 -0.87 -11.82
N GLN A 82 11.35 -1.27 -11.02
CA GLN A 82 10.77 -0.48 -9.96
C GLN A 82 10.62 -1.29 -8.69
N ASP A 83 11.02 -0.72 -7.56
CA ASP A 83 10.75 -1.34 -6.26
C ASP A 83 9.24 -1.33 -5.94
N ALA A 84 8.84 -2.24 -5.06
CA ALA A 84 7.49 -2.27 -4.51
C ALA A 84 7.13 -0.93 -3.85
N ASP A 85 5.88 -0.52 -4.01
CA ASP A 85 5.38 0.65 -3.30
C ASP A 85 5.32 0.38 -1.79
N ILE A 86 5.57 1.43 -1.00
CA ILE A 86 5.35 1.40 0.45
C ILE A 86 4.16 2.30 0.77
N VAL A 87 3.15 1.75 1.43
CA VAL A 87 1.96 2.50 1.86
C VAL A 87 2.09 2.87 3.33
N LEU A 88 1.93 4.16 3.65
CA LEU A 88 1.73 4.65 5.00
C LEU A 88 0.25 4.60 5.36
N TRP A 89 -0.07 3.86 6.41
CA TRP A 89 -1.41 3.81 6.98
C TRP A 89 -1.33 3.73 8.50
N GLN A 90 -2.08 4.59 9.20
CA GLN A 90 -2.06 4.70 10.67
C GLN A 90 -0.65 4.79 11.28
N GLY A 91 0.26 5.53 10.62
CA GLY A 91 1.64 5.72 11.07
C GLY A 91 2.55 4.50 10.88
N ARG A 92 2.08 3.43 10.23
CA ARG A 92 2.82 2.22 9.91
C ARG A 92 3.05 2.09 8.41
N ARG A 93 4.20 1.54 8.03
CA ARG A 93 4.58 1.33 6.63
C ARG A 93 4.30 -0.11 6.22
N TYR A 94 3.68 -0.29 5.07
CA TYR A 94 3.34 -1.60 4.51
C TYR A 94 3.93 -1.72 3.11
N THR A 95 4.73 -2.74 2.85
CA THR A 95 5.22 -3.03 1.50
C THR A 95 4.09 -3.66 0.69
N VAL A 96 3.81 -3.14 -0.49
CA VAL A 96 2.87 -3.77 -1.42
C VAL A 96 3.49 -5.07 -1.94
N THR A 97 2.84 -6.20 -1.67
CA THR A 97 3.34 -7.53 -2.03
C THR A 97 2.53 -8.20 -3.14
N GLY A 98 1.37 -7.65 -3.48
CA GLY A 98 0.50 -8.19 -4.53
C GLY A 98 -0.50 -7.14 -4.97
N VAL A 99 -0.85 -7.17 -6.26
CA VAL A 99 -1.85 -6.28 -6.86
C VAL A 99 -2.73 -7.10 -7.79
N LYS A 100 -4.04 -7.06 -7.56
CA LYS A 100 -5.05 -7.56 -8.48
C LYS A 100 -5.63 -6.39 -9.24
N ASP A 101 -5.54 -6.47 -10.56
CA ASP A 101 -6.09 -5.45 -11.45
C ASP A 101 -7.61 -5.65 -11.63
N TYR A 102 -8.37 -4.67 -11.17
CA TYR A 102 -9.81 -4.54 -11.39
C TYR A 102 -10.12 -3.25 -12.16
N SER A 103 -9.22 -2.82 -13.05
CA SER A 103 -9.33 -1.60 -13.86
C SER A 103 -10.60 -1.55 -14.70
N ALA A 104 -11.16 -2.70 -15.10
CA ALA A 104 -12.49 -2.81 -15.70
C ALA A 104 -13.61 -2.20 -14.83
N PHE A 105 -13.39 -2.14 -13.51
CA PHE A 105 -14.26 -1.53 -12.50
C PHE A 105 -13.66 -0.24 -11.89
N GLY A 106 -12.52 0.23 -12.40
CA GLY A 106 -11.89 1.49 -12.02
C GLY A 106 -11.02 1.46 -10.76
N PHE A 107 -10.57 0.30 -10.28
CA PHE A 107 -9.73 0.20 -9.09
C PHE A 107 -8.74 -0.97 -9.13
N VAL A 108 -7.80 -0.98 -8.19
CA VAL A 108 -6.95 -2.13 -7.89
C VAL A 108 -7.19 -2.61 -6.46
N CYS A 109 -6.94 -3.89 -6.24
CA CYS A 109 -6.94 -4.50 -4.91
C CYS A 109 -5.51 -4.94 -4.60
N ALA A 110 -4.84 -4.22 -3.70
CA ALA A 110 -3.45 -4.47 -3.34
C ALA A 110 -3.34 -5.10 -1.95
N THR A 111 -2.42 -6.04 -1.78
CA THR A 111 -2.04 -6.59 -0.47
C THR A 111 -0.77 -5.94 0.03
N GLY A 112 -0.76 -5.54 1.31
CA GLY A 112 0.39 -4.92 1.97
C GLY A 112 0.83 -5.73 3.18
N GLU A 113 2.13 -5.91 3.35
CA GLU A 113 2.74 -6.55 4.53
C GLU A 113 3.46 -5.50 5.39
N LEU A 114 3.24 -5.55 6.71
CA LEU A 114 3.84 -4.61 7.65
C LEU A 114 5.38 -4.67 7.58
N LEU A 115 6.00 -3.54 7.27
CA LEU A 115 7.43 -3.36 7.44
C LEU A 115 7.73 -3.30 8.94
N PRO A 116 8.69 -4.12 9.43
CA PRO A 116 9.15 -4.02 10.81
C PRO A 116 9.58 -2.59 11.11
N LEU A 117 9.23 -2.10 12.31
CA LEU A 117 9.88 -0.92 12.85
C LEU A 117 11.34 -1.33 13.08
N ASN A 118 12.23 -0.94 12.16
CA ASN A 118 13.66 -1.11 12.37
C ASN A 118 14.01 -0.48 13.72
N GLY A 119 14.58 -1.30 14.62
CA GLY A 119 15.18 -0.84 15.88
C GLY A 119 16.51 -0.14 15.65
#